data_AF-A0A1D2M9W0-F1
#
_entry.id   AF-A0A1D2M9W0-F1
#
_cell.length_a   1.000
_cell.length_b   1.000
_cell.length_c   1.000
_cell.angle_alpha   90.00
_cell.angle_beta   90.00
_cell.angle_gamma   90.00
#
_symmetry.space_group_name_H-M   'P 1'
#
loop_
_entity.id
_entity.type
_entity.pdbx_description
1 polymer ?
#
loop_
_entity_poly.entity_id
_entity_poly.type
_entity_poly.pdbx_seq_one_letter_code
_entity_poly.pdbx_strand_id
1 'polypeptide(L)'
;MEKMNDCISTGLADKDPRIRKACMDYIQYLALSDLLKVREQLSDTVACLCDESQELREMAKDFINEISEKDNILQNSIPDIISRLSTREDITQEDFRGIMKTLLTKIKKEKQLGGLVERIVGRFKGPISIRVAQDTAFCLTQVQQNDKTLKILKDNAAAYADKLGDEGVWDHFLEVLAAIRKLNKPDLKTKIDEWEKELEEHRSKCVALLEAENAAKKKTDKPHVAESESSEDEEEAEQGGEQDNMETEQNDQEGGEQENGDNEGAESEQEQEGDVTEKFQTDEEDEQEATNMEHNDGSDGEQMDVESAESE
;
A
#
# COMPACT_ATOMS: atom_id res chain seq x y z
N MET A 1 -15.31 8.17 14.70
CA MET A 1 -14.18 7.26 14.42
C MET A 1 -13.19 7.89 13.44
N GLU A 2 -13.62 8.32 12.25
CA GLU A 2 -12.73 8.95 11.25
C GLU A 2 -11.95 10.17 11.79
N LYS A 3 -12.63 11.15 12.40
CA LYS A 3 -11.97 12.30 13.06
C LYS A 3 -10.94 11.91 14.14
N MET A 4 -11.16 10.77 14.80
CA MET A 4 -10.23 10.28 15.82
C MET A 4 -8.99 9.67 15.17
N ASN A 5 -9.15 8.92 14.08
CA ASN A 5 -8.05 8.37 13.30
C ASN A 5 -7.16 9.50 12.74
N ASP A 6 -7.75 10.56 12.22
CA ASP A 6 -6.99 11.72 11.71
C ASP A 6 -6.19 12.42 12.82
N CYS A 7 -6.79 12.59 14.01
CA CYS A 7 -6.09 13.15 15.16
C CYS A 7 -4.91 12.29 15.61
N ILE A 8 -5.07 10.96 15.61
CA ILE A 8 -3.98 10.04 15.99
C ILE A 8 -2.86 10.07 14.94
N SER A 9 -3.19 9.98 13.66
CA SER A 9 -2.19 10.04 12.57
C SER A 9 -1.42 11.36 12.58
N THR A 10 -2.13 12.48 12.81
CA THR A 10 -1.48 13.81 12.97
C THR A 10 -0.58 13.84 14.20
N GLY A 11 -1.05 13.30 15.33
CA GLY A 11 -0.29 13.25 16.57
C GLY A 11 0.95 12.34 16.50
N LEU A 12 0.89 11.24 15.74
CA LEU A 12 2.06 10.40 15.46
C LEU A 12 3.10 11.09 14.57
N ALA A 13 2.72 12.10 13.78
CA ALA A 13 3.62 12.90 12.97
C ALA A 13 4.04 14.21 13.67
N ASP A 14 3.66 14.42 14.93
CA ASP A 14 3.93 15.67 15.65
C ASP A 14 5.44 15.86 15.89
N LYS A 15 5.90 17.12 15.91
CA LYS A 15 7.30 17.45 16.18
C LYS A 15 7.69 17.14 17.63
N ASP A 16 6.76 17.23 18.57
CA ASP A 16 6.98 16.92 19.97
C ASP A 16 6.94 15.40 20.21
N PRO A 17 8.07 14.76 20.61
CA PRO A 17 8.11 13.32 20.86
C PRO A 17 7.15 12.89 21.98
N ARG A 18 6.75 13.79 22.89
CA ARG A 18 5.78 13.49 23.96
C ARG A 18 4.37 13.28 23.41
N ILE A 19 3.99 14.04 22.37
CA ILE A 19 2.69 13.89 21.70
C ILE A 19 2.70 12.58 20.92
N ARG A 20 3.75 12.31 20.14
CA ARG A 20 3.92 11.04 19.42
C ARG A 20 3.84 9.83 20.36
N LYS A 21 4.53 9.90 21.51
CA LYS A 21 4.47 8.86 22.56
C LYS A 21 3.07 8.68 23.12
N ALA A 22 2.37 9.75 23.48
CA ALA A 22 1.01 9.65 23.98
C ALA A 22 0.06 9.02 22.95
N CYS A 23 0.20 9.35 21.67
CA CYS A 23 -0.54 8.72 20.58
C CYS A 23 -0.19 7.24 20.42
N MET A 24 1.10 6.87 20.49
CA MET A 24 1.54 5.49 20.42
C MET A 24 0.99 4.64 21.58
N ASP A 25 1.07 5.15 22.81
CA ASP A 25 0.50 4.51 24.01
C ASP A 25 -1.01 4.27 23.83
N TYR A 26 -1.72 5.25 23.26
CA TYR A 26 -3.15 5.14 22.97
C TYR A 26 -3.45 4.08 21.89
N ILE A 27 -2.67 4.02 20.81
CA ILE A 27 -2.83 2.99 19.76
C ILE A 27 -2.61 1.58 20.33
N GLN A 28 -1.55 1.39 21.12
CA GLN A 28 -1.28 0.11 21.77
C GLN A 28 -2.44 -0.33 22.64
N TYR A 29 -2.96 0.58 23.48
CA TYR A 29 -4.14 0.32 24.30
C TYR A 29 -5.37 -0.12 23.47
N LEU A 30 -5.64 0.57 22.37
CA LEU A 30 -6.81 0.29 21.53
C LEU A 30 -6.68 -1.03 20.77
N ALA A 31 -5.47 -1.37 20.32
CA ALA A 31 -5.19 -2.65 19.68
C ALA A 31 -5.28 -3.82 20.66
N LEU A 32 -4.89 -3.62 21.91
CA LEU A 32 -5.07 -4.59 23.00
C LEU A 32 -6.54 -4.79 23.38
N SER A 33 -7.36 -3.74 23.24
CA SER A 33 -8.76 -3.76 23.65
C SER A 33 -9.73 -4.31 22.59
N ASP A 34 -9.25 -4.68 21.40
CA ASP A 34 -10.06 -5.04 20.21
C ASP A 34 -11.08 -3.96 19.79
N LEU A 35 -10.95 -2.74 20.34
CA LEU A 35 -11.86 -1.62 20.10
C LEU A 35 -11.50 -0.82 18.85
N LEU A 36 -10.27 -0.96 18.34
CA LEU A 36 -9.90 -0.35 17.07
C LEU A 36 -10.16 -1.28 15.90
N LYS A 37 -10.69 -0.73 14.82
CA LYS A 37 -10.42 -1.26 13.48
C LYS A 37 -8.96 -0.96 13.16
N VAL A 38 -8.04 -1.76 13.75
CA VAL A 38 -6.56 -1.63 13.72
C VAL A 38 -5.99 -1.42 12.31
N ARG A 39 -6.73 -1.79 11.27
CA ARG A 39 -6.29 -1.73 9.87
C ARG A 39 -5.83 -0.35 9.42
N GLU A 40 -6.56 0.72 9.76
CA GLU A 40 -6.28 2.06 9.21
C GLU A 40 -5.11 2.78 9.91
N GLN A 41 -4.83 2.45 11.16
CA GLN A 41 -3.74 3.07 11.94
C GLN A 41 -2.43 2.27 11.89
N LEU A 42 -2.49 1.03 11.41
CA LEU A 42 -1.32 0.16 11.34
C LEU A 42 -0.22 0.77 10.46
N SER A 43 -0.58 1.39 9.32
CA SER A 43 0.37 2.06 8.44
C SER A 43 1.17 3.17 9.12
N ASP A 44 0.51 4.02 9.91
CA ASP A 44 1.17 5.10 10.66
C ASP A 44 1.99 4.57 11.83
N THR A 45 1.50 3.52 12.48
CA THR A 45 2.20 2.89 13.61
C THR A 45 3.50 2.21 13.15
N VAL A 46 3.49 1.52 12.01
CA VAL A 46 4.71 0.89 11.46
C VAL A 46 5.68 1.93 10.90
N ALA A 47 5.21 3.10 10.46
CA ALA A 47 6.08 4.21 10.06
C ALA A 47 6.94 4.71 11.22
N CYS A 48 6.45 4.58 12.47
CA CYS A 48 7.22 4.93 13.67
C CYS A 48 8.45 4.03 13.90
N LEU A 49 8.66 2.97 13.11
CA LEU A 49 9.95 2.25 13.07
C LEU A 49 11.12 3.14 12.61
N CYS A 50 10.82 4.21 11.88
CA CYS A 50 11.79 5.21 11.41
C CYS A 50 11.80 6.49 12.27
N ASP A 51 11.10 6.50 13.42
CA ASP A 51 11.06 7.68 14.30
C ASP A 51 12.46 8.02 14.83
N GLU A 52 12.74 9.31 15.06
CA GLU A 52 13.98 9.79 15.65
C GLU A 52 14.19 9.25 17.08
N SER A 53 13.10 9.11 17.85
CA SER A 53 13.10 8.60 19.22
C SER A 53 13.27 7.09 19.24
N GLN A 54 14.30 6.62 19.96
CA GLN A 54 14.52 5.18 20.16
C GLN A 54 13.34 4.50 20.87
N GLU A 55 12.74 5.18 21.85
CA GLU A 55 11.59 4.66 22.59
C GLU A 55 10.40 4.42 21.66
N LEU A 56 10.12 5.33 20.73
CA LEU A 56 9.04 5.17 19.74
C LEU A 56 9.31 4.01 18.78
N ARG A 57 10.55 3.83 18.35
CA ARG A 57 10.94 2.67 17.52
C ARG A 57 10.77 1.35 18.25
N GLU A 58 11.07 1.30 19.55
CA GLU A 58 10.88 0.10 20.37
C GLU A 58 9.40 -0.20 20.58
N MET A 59 8.59 0.81 20.92
CA MET A 59 7.13 0.69 21.02
C MET A 59 6.49 0.21 19.71
N ALA A 60 6.94 0.70 18.55
CA ALA A 60 6.45 0.23 17.25
C ALA A 60 6.81 -1.24 17.00
N LYS A 61 8.02 -1.69 17.38
CA LYS A 61 8.41 -3.10 17.27
C LYS A 61 7.56 -4.00 18.15
N ASP A 62 7.30 -3.59 19.38
CA ASP A 62 6.47 -4.35 20.32
C ASP A 62 5.04 -4.47 19.81
N PHE A 63 4.48 -3.37 19.31
CA PHE A 63 3.17 -3.37 18.66
C PHE A 63 3.11 -4.34 17.47
N ILE A 64 4.11 -4.32 16.58
CA ILE A 64 4.18 -5.24 15.44
C ILE A 64 4.25 -6.71 15.90
N ASN A 65 5.03 -6.99 16.95
CA ASN A 65 5.10 -8.34 17.51
C ASN A 65 3.72 -8.82 17.95
N GLU A 66 3.01 -7.99 18.72
CA GLU A 66 1.67 -8.30 19.20
C GLU A 66 0.66 -8.51 18.06
N ILE A 67 0.62 -7.58 17.10
CA ILE A 67 -0.31 -7.66 15.95
C ILE A 67 0.01 -8.86 15.04
N SER A 68 1.27 -9.29 14.95
CA SER A 68 1.63 -10.46 14.14
C SER A 68 1.09 -11.78 14.70
N GLU A 69 0.73 -11.81 15.98
CA GLU A 69 0.13 -12.97 16.64
C GLU A 69 -1.40 -13.01 16.48
N LYS A 70 -2.04 -11.86 16.21
CA LYS A 70 -3.51 -11.69 16.12
C LYS A 70 -4.08 -11.92 14.70
N ASP A 71 -5.06 -12.82 14.58
CA ASP A 71 -6.05 -13.05 13.50
C ASP A 71 -5.73 -12.52 12.08
N ASN A 72 -4.51 -12.77 11.61
CA ASN A 72 -4.04 -12.42 10.26
C ASN A 72 -4.13 -10.92 9.94
N ILE A 73 -4.22 -10.08 10.97
CA ILE A 73 -4.43 -8.63 10.85
C ILE A 73 -3.28 -8.03 10.05
N LEU A 74 -2.04 -8.41 10.38
CA LEU A 74 -0.84 -7.93 9.71
C LEU A 74 -0.88 -8.28 8.21
N GLN A 75 -1.09 -9.55 7.89
CA GLN A 75 -1.17 -10.09 6.52
C GLN A 75 -2.22 -9.37 5.69
N ASN A 76 -3.37 -9.08 6.31
CA ASN A 76 -4.49 -8.41 5.66
C ASN A 76 -4.26 -6.92 5.42
N SER A 77 -3.31 -6.34 6.16
CA SER A 77 -3.00 -4.92 6.07
C SER A 77 -1.79 -4.64 5.18
N ILE A 78 -0.96 -5.63 4.86
CA ILE A 78 0.23 -5.45 3.98
C ILE A 78 -0.10 -4.68 2.69
N PRO A 79 -1.16 -4.99 1.91
CA PRO A 79 -1.44 -4.26 0.67
C PRO A 79 -1.75 -2.76 0.90
N ASP A 80 -2.41 -2.43 2.00
CA ASP A 80 -2.71 -1.05 2.39
C ASP A 80 -1.44 -0.33 2.89
N ILE A 81 -0.63 -1.00 3.73
CA ILE A 81 0.67 -0.48 4.20
C ILE A 81 1.59 -0.16 3.01
N ILE A 82 1.70 -1.06 2.02
CA ILE A 82 2.46 -0.80 0.79
C ILE A 82 1.95 0.49 0.13
N SER A 83 0.63 0.62 -0.03
CA SER A 83 0.02 1.78 -0.69
C SER A 83 0.36 3.08 0.02
N ARG A 84 0.12 3.14 1.32
CA ARG A 84 0.25 4.37 2.11
C ARG A 84 1.71 4.77 2.28
N LEU A 85 2.59 3.82 2.61
CA LEU A 85 4.01 4.14 2.80
C LEU A 85 4.71 4.49 1.49
N SER A 86 4.32 3.89 0.36
CA SER A 86 4.93 4.20 -0.95
C SER A 86 4.55 5.59 -1.48
N THR A 87 3.46 6.18 -0.97
CA THR A 87 2.98 7.53 -1.35
C THR A 87 3.36 8.62 -0.36
N ARG A 88 3.95 8.25 0.78
CA ARG A 88 4.36 9.18 1.83
C ARG A 88 5.68 9.85 1.47
N GLU A 89 5.72 11.18 1.57
CA GLU A 89 6.92 11.97 1.27
C GLU A 89 7.97 11.88 2.38
N ASP A 90 7.54 11.64 3.61
CA ASP A 90 8.39 11.50 4.80
C ASP A 90 9.05 10.12 4.91
N ILE A 91 8.72 9.18 4.03
CA ILE A 91 9.26 7.81 4.01
C ILE A 91 10.12 7.60 2.77
N THR A 92 11.43 7.51 2.98
CA THR A 92 12.37 7.19 1.90
C THR A 92 12.18 5.75 1.42
N GLN A 93 12.73 5.42 0.24
CA GLN A 93 12.68 4.05 -0.27
C GLN A 93 13.45 3.08 0.64
N GLU A 94 14.51 3.54 1.29
CA GLU A 94 15.28 2.73 2.24
C GLU A 94 14.48 2.45 3.51
N ASP A 95 13.81 3.46 4.06
CA ASP A 95 12.92 3.34 5.21
C ASP A 95 11.79 2.34 4.93
N PHE A 96 11.12 2.48 3.78
CA PHE A 96 10.09 1.55 3.34
C PHE A 96 10.62 0.11 3.32
N ARG A 97 11.80 -0.12 2.74
CA ARG A 97 12.42 -1.45 2.66
C ARG A 97 12.72 -2.01 4.05
N GLY A 98 13.20 -1.17 4.99
CA GLY A 98 13.46 -1.56 6.38
C GLY A 98 12.19 -1.96 7.14
N ILE A 99 11.12 -1.16 6.98
CA ILE A 99 9.80 -1.43 7.55
C ILE A 99 9.27 -2.75 7.00
N MET A 100 9.18 -2.89 5.67
CA MET A 100 8.60 -4.08 5.03
C MET A 100 9.37 -5.36 5.32
N LYS A 101 10.71 -5.30 5.41
CA LYS A 101 11.53 -6.43 5.89
C LYS A 101 11.11 -6.88 7.28
N THR A 102 10.93 -5.92 8.19
CA THR A 102 10.51 -6.20 9.57
C THR A 102 9.13 -6.85 9.60
N LEU A 103 8.16 -6.30 8.86
CA LEU A 103 6.78 -6.81 8.83
C LEU A 103 6.69 -8.20 8.19
N LEU A 104 7.26 -8.39 7.01
CA LEU A 104 7.13 -9.63 6.25
C LEU A 104 7.87 -10.80 6.93
N THR A 105 8.95 -10.54 7.67
CA THR A 105 9.65 -11.56 8.49
C THR A 105 8.76 -12.13 9.60
N LYS A 106 7.77 -11.36 10.08
CA LYS A 106 6.82 -11.83 11.11
C LYS A 106 5.76 -12.78 10.57
N ILE A 107 5.56 -12.83 9.25
CA ILE A 107 4.55 -13.68 8.61
C ILE A 107 5.11 -15.10 8.45
N LYS A 108 4.91 -15.93 9.48
CA LYS A 108 5.47 -17.30 9.52
C LYS A 108 4.53 -18.39 9.00
N LYS A 109 3.23 -18.12 8.85
CA LYS A 109 2.23 -19.14 8.52
C LYS A 109 2.15 -19.37 7.01
N GLU A 110 2.77 -20.46 6.54
CA GLU A 110 2.86 -20.85 5.12
C GLU A 110 1.49 -20.94 4.40
N LYS A 111 0.43 -21.36 5.10
CA LYS A 111 -0.93 -21.49 4.54
C LYS A 111 -1.49 -20.16 3.99
N GLN A 112 -0.98 -19.03 4.45
CA GLN A 112 -1.47 -17.68 4.11
C GLN A 112 -0.61 -16.96 3.09
N LEU A 113 0.55 -17.54 2.78
CA LEU A 113 1.57 -16.94 1.93
C LEU A 113 1.06 -16.78 0.50
N GLY A 114 0.38 -17.79 -0.04
CA GLY A 114 -0.19 -17.72 -1.39
C GLY A 114 -1.18 -16.57 -1.56
N GLY A 115 -2.15 -16.44 -0.64
CA GLY A 115 -3.13 -15.34 -0.70
C GLY A 115 -2.52 -13.97 -0.41
N LEU A 116 -1.41 -13.89 0.33
CA LEU A 116 -0.65 -12.65 0.47
C LEU A 116 0.06 -12.28 -0.83
N VAL A 117 0.75 -13.23 -1.48
CA VAL A 117 1.43 -13.00 -2.77
C VAL A 117 0.42 -12.52 -3.81
N GLU A 118 -0.73 -13.18 -3.93
CA GLU A 118 -1.78 -12.77 -4.88
C GLU A 118 -2.26 -11.33 -4.63
N ARG A 119 -2.45 -10.94 -3.36
CA ARG A 119 -2.84 -9.57 -3.01
C ARG A 119 -1.73 -8.54 -3.29
N ILE A 120 -0.47 -8.89 -3.06
CA ILE A 120 0.68 -8.03 -3.43
C ILE A 120 0.74 -7.87 -4.94
N VAL A 121 0.65 -8.96 -5.72
CA VAL A 121 0.61 -8.90 -7.19
C VAL A 121 -0.59 -8.07 -7.68
N GLY A 122 -1.73 -8.18 -7.00
CA GLY A 122 -2.92 -7.36 -7.27
C GLY A 122 -2.68 -5.86 -7.13
N ARG A 123 -1.67 -5.41 -6.37
CA ARG A 123 -1.33 -3.98 -6.23
C ARG A 123 -0.75 -3.36 -7.49
N PHE A 124 -0.24 -4.15 -8.44
CA PHE A 124 0.20 -3.65 -9.73
C PHE A 124 -0.97 -3.22 -10.64
N LYS A 125 -2.20 -3.68 -10.35
CA LYS A 125 -3.38 -3.37 -11.17
C LYS A 125 -3.68 -1.88 -11.15
N GLY A 126 -3.99 -1.34 -12.33
CA GLY A 126 -4.34 0.06 -12.52
C GLY A 126 -3.13 0.98 -12.69
N PRO A 127 -3.37 2.30 -12.80
CA PRO A 127 -2.32 3.30 -12.90
C PRO A 127 -1.65 3.47 -11.53
N ILE A 128 -0.37 3.13 -11.44
CA ILE A 128 0.46 3.31 -10.25
C ILE A 128 1.75 4.05 -10.61
N SER A 129 2.32 4.77 -9.64
CA SER A 129 3.62 5.40 -9.83
C SER A 129 4.73 4.34 -9.90
N ILE A 130 5.87 4.72 -10.49
CA ILE A 130 7.02 3.81 -10.57
C ILE A 130 7.53 3.43 -9.17
N ARG A 131 7.48 4.37 -8.22
CA ARG A 131 7.83 4.11 -6.82
C ARG A 131 6.97 2.99 -6.22
N VAL A 132 5.65 3.07 -6.38
CA VAL A 132 4.72 2.03 -5.90
C VAL A 132 4.99 0.70 -6.59
N ALA A 133 5.30 0.70 -7.89
CA ALA A 133 5.63 -0.52 -8.64
C ALA A 133 6.91 -1.18 -8.11
N GLN A 134 7.99 -0.40 -7.90
CA GLN A 134 9.25 -0.89 -7.35
C GLN A 134 9.09 -1.39 -5.91
N ASP A 135 8.37 -0.65 -5.07
CA ASP A 135 8.13 -1.02 -3.67
C ASP A 135 7.26 -2.29 -3.56
N THR A 136 6.27 -2.44 -4.45
CA THR A 136 5.46 -3.66 -4.56
C THR A 136 6.31 -4.85 -5.02
N ALA A 137 7.18 -4.66 -6.03
CA ALA A 137 8.10 -5.70 -6.52
C ALA A 137 9.09 -6.12 -5.43
N PHE A 138 9.64 -5.15 -4.70
CA PHE A 138 10.48 -5.39 -3.54
C PHE A 138 9.75 -6.24 -2.49
N CYS A 139 8.50 -5.93 -2.16
CA CYS A 139 7.75 -6.73 -1.19
C CYS A 139 7.64 -8.20 -1.60
N LEU A 140 7.49 -8.51 -2.90
CA LEU A 140 7.49 -9.89 -3.38
C LEU A 140 8.80 -10.63 -3.09
N THR A 141 9.95 -9.96 -3.16
CA THR A 141 11.27 -10.56 -2.83
C THR A 141 11.40 -10.93 -1.35
N GLN A 142 10.69 -10.23 -0.47
CA GLN A 142 10.76 -10.41 0.97
C GLN A 142 9.81 -11.49 1.50
N VAL A 143 8.79 -11.85 0.72
CA VAL A 143 7.88 -12.95 1.05
C VAL A 143 8.59 -14.28 0.81
N GLN A 144 8.43 -15.23 1.73
CA GLN A 144 8.95 -16.58 1.53
C GLN A 144 8.32 -17.21 0.28
N GLN A 145 9.14 -17.79 -0.60
CA GLN A 145 8.65 -18.34 -1.86
C GLN A 145 8.19 -19.78 -1.68
N ASN A 146 7.11 -20.14 -2.37
CA ASN A 146 6.62 -21.52 -2.46
C ASN A 146 6.24 -21.85 -3.90
N ASP A 147 5.86 -23.11 -4.14
CA ASP A 147 5.52 -23.60 -5.49
C ASP A 147 4.34 -22.84 -6.13
N LYS A 148 3.48 -22.23 -5.31
CA LYS A 148 2.32 -21.48 -5.78
C LYS A 148 2.69 -20.09 -6.27
N THR A 149 3.80 -19.49 -5.79
CA THR A 149 4.19 -18.13 -6.20
C THR A 149 4.35 -18.05 -7.72
N LEU A 150 5.07 -18.99 -8.34
CA LEU A 150 5.28 -18.98 -9.79
C LEU A 150 3.95 -19.01 -10.56
N LYS A 151 3.01 -19.85 -10.12
CA LYS A 151 1.67 -19.92 -10.72
C LYS A 151 0.92 -18.60 -10.58
N ILE A 152 0.90 -18.01 -9.39
CA ILE A 152 0.24 -16.73 -9.13
C ILE A 152 0.82 -15.61 -10.00
N LEU A 153 2.14 -15.57 -10.16
CA LEU A 153 2.81 -14.61 -11.04
C LEU A 153 2.36 -14.79 -12.49
N LYS A 154 2.38 -16.03 -13.02
CA LYS A 154 1.93 -16.33 -14.38
C LYS A 154 0.47 -15.92 -14.60
N ASP A 155 -0.42 -16.35 -13.71
CA ASP A 155 -1.86 -16.13 -13.83
C ASP A 155 -2.23 -14.63 -13.76
N ASN A 156 -1.39 -13.81 -13.14
CA ASN A 156 -1.60 -12.36 -12.98
C ASN A 156 -0.65 -11.50 -13.82
N ALA A 157 0.01 -12.04 -14.84
CA ALA A 157 0.99 -11.33 -15.67
C ALA A 157 0.48 -9.98 -16.20
N ALA A 158 -0.79 -9.92 -16.60
CA ALA A 158 -1.42 -8.70 -17.10
C ALA A 158 -1.44 -7.53 -16.09
N ALA A 159 -1.31 -7.79 -14.79
CA ALA A 159 -1.30 -6.73 -13.78
C ALA A 159 0.01 -5.92 -13.78
N TYR A 160 1.14 -6.56 -14.10
CA TYR A 160 2.47 -5.97 -13.94
C TYR A 160 3.33 -5.97 -15.22
N ALA A 161 2.90 -6.64 -16.29
CA ALA A 161 3.70 -6.78 -17.51
C ALA A 161 4.16 -5.43 -18.08
N ASP A 162 3.31 -4.40 -18.02
CA ASP A 162 3.61 -3.05 -18.49
C ASP A 162 4.58 -2.26 -17.59
N LYS A 163 4.87 -2.77 -16.38
CA LYS A 163 5.82 -2.18 -15.42
C LYS A 163 7.22 -2.78 -15.54
N LEU A 164 7.38 -3.91 -16.25
CA LEU A 164 8.65 -4.64 -16.38
C LEU A 164 9.71 -3.88 -17.19
N GLY A 165 9.35 -2.79 -17.88
CA GLY A 165 10.30 -1.91 -18.55
C GLY A 165 11.22 -1.14 -17.60
N ASP A 166 10.80 -0.96 -16.34
CA ASP A 166 11.64 -0.34 -15.31
C ASP A 166 12.69 -1.30 -14.77
N GLU A 167 13.94 -0.82 -14.65
CA GLU A 167 15.07 -1.61 -14.18
C GLU A 167 14.87 -2.07 -12.73
N GLY A 168 14.39 -1.18 -11.86
CA GLY A 168 14.12 -1.52 -10.48
C GLY A 168 13.07 -2.62 -10.34
N VAL A 169 11.93 -2.52 -11.04
CA VAL A 169 10.91 -3.57 -11.04
C VAL A 169 11.48 -4.88 -11.57
N TRP A 170 12.20 -4.83 -12.69
CA TRP A 170 12.80 -6.00 -13.32
C TRP A 170 13.77 -6.76 -12.41
N ASP A 171 14.68 -6.05 -11.75
CA ASP A 171 15.68 -6.66 -10.88
C ASP A 171 15.03 -7.42 -9.72
N HIS A 172 13.99 -6.85 -9.10
CA HIS A 172 13.23 -7.55 -8.06
C HIS A 172 12.51 -8.79 -8.61
N PHE A 173 12.00 -8.77 -9.85
CA PHE A 173 11.42 -9.98 -10.46
C PHE A 173 12.47 -11.08 -10.67
N LEU A 174 13.69 -10.73 -11.11
CA LEU A 174 14.79 -11.68 -11.21
C LEU A 174 15.16 -12.27 -9.83
N GLU A 175 15.17 -11.45 -8.78
CA GLU A 175 15.39 -11.91 -7.41
C GLU A 175 14.31 -12.89 -6.95
N VAL A 176 13.03 -12.62 -7.28
CA VAL A 176 11.91 -13.56 -6.99
C VAL A 176 12.13 -14.88 -7.72
N LEU A 177 12.45 -14.87 -9.02
CA LEU A 177 12.70 -16.10 -9.78
C LEU A 177 13.89 -16.87 -9.20
N ALA A 178 14.98 -16.17 -8.84
CA ALA A 178 16.13 -16.78 -8.19
C ALA A 178 15.76 -17.40 -6.83
N ALA A 179 14.88 -16.77 -6.05
CA ALA A 179 14.38 -17.31 -4.80
C ALA A 179 13.51 -18.57 -5.00
N ILE A 180 12.66 -18.60 -6.03
CA ILE A 180 11.87 -19.81 -6.38
C ILE A 180 12.81 -20.94 -6.86
N ARG A 181 13.86 -20.63 -7.63
CA ARG A 181 14.87 -21.63 -8.08
C ARG A 181 15.55 -22.34 -6.90
N LYS A 182 15.77 -21.63 -5.79
CA LYS A 182 16.38 -22.18 -4.57
C LYS A 182 15.53 -23.25 -3.87
N LEU A 183 14.27 -23.45 -4.27
CA LEU A 183 13.43 -24.54 -3.79
C LEU A 183 13.89 -25.92 -4.29
N ASN A 184 14.83 -25.98 -5.26
CA ASN A 184 15.49 -27.20 -5.76
C ASN A 184 14.53 -28.29 -6.29
N LYS A 185 13.36 -27.91 -6.82
CA LYS A 185 12.41 -28.84 -7.43
C LYS A 185 12.65 -28.94 -8.95
N PRO A 186 12.91 -30.14 -9.49
CA PRO A 186 13.26 -30.29 -10.92
C PRO A 186 12.14 -29.81 -11.84
N ASP A 187 10.87 -30.09 -11.52
CA ASP A 187 9.71 -29.69 -12.32
C ASP A 187 9.47 -28.17 -12.34
N LEU A 188 9.98 -27.44 -11.32
CA LEU A 188 9.88 -25.98 -11.29
C LEU A 188 10.95 -25.33 -12.15
N LYS A 189 12.13 -25.92 -12.27
CA LYS A 189 13.25 -25.30 -13.00
C LYS A 189 12.89 -24.99 -14.45
N THR A 190 12.37 -25.98 -15.18
CA THR A 190 11.93 -25.78 -16.57
C THR A 190 10.82 -24.72 -16.66
N LYS A 191 9.85 -24.76 -15.74
CA LYS A 191 8.74 -23.78 -15.73
C LYS A 191 9.20 -22.36 -15.44
N ILE A 192 10.25 -22.19 -14.64
CA ILE A 192 10.87 -20.89 -14.35
C ILE A 192 11.62 -20.39 -15.58
N ASP A 193 12.41 -21.24 -16.24
CA ASP A 193 13.18 -20.83 -17.42
C ASP A 193 12.25 -20.44 -18.60
N GLU A 194 11.15 -21.18 -18.79
CA GLU A 194 10.08 -20.80 -19.73
C GLU A 194 9.46 -19.44 -19.36
N TRP A 195 9.18 -19.24 -18.07
CA TRP A 195 8.57 -17.99 -17.60
C TRP A 195 9.50 -16.79 -17.71
N GLU A 196 10.78 -16.97 -17.40
CA GLU A 196 11.79 -15.91 -17.50
C GLU A 196 11.93 -15.45 -18.95
N LYS A 197 11.86 -16.37 -19.91
CA LYS A 197 11.83 -16.02 -21.34
C LYS A 197 10.58 -15.20 -21.70
N GLU A 198 9.40 -15.64 -21.25
CA GLU A 198 8.16 -14.88 -21.47
C GLU A 198 8.21 -13.48 -20.84
N LEU A 199 8.77 -13.35 -19.64
CA LEU A 199 8.98 -12.08 -18.95
C LEU A 199 9.94 -11.16 -19.71
N GLU A 200 11.03 -11.70 -20.26
CA GLU A 200 11.98 -10.92 -21.08
C GLU A 200 11.33 -10.41 -22.37
N GLU A 201 10.46 -11.21 -22.99
CA GLU A 201 9.66 -10.77 -24.14
C GLU A 201 8.69 -9.64 -23.77
N HIS A 202 8.04 -9.71 -22.60
CA HIS A 202 7.20 -8.63 -22.08
C HIS A 202 8.01 -7.37 -21.80
N ARG A 203 9.17 -7.49 -21.15
CA ARG A 203 10.09 -6.38 -20.88
C ARG A 203 10.55 -5.71 -22.17
N SER A 204 11.04 -6.49 -23.13
CA SER A 204 11.53 -5.99 -24.42
C SER A 204 10.47 -5.17 -25.15
N LYS A 205 9.21 -5.63 -25.14
CA LYS A 205 8.07 -4.88 -25.70
C LYS A 205 7.85 -3.56 -24.95
N CYS A 206 7.90 -3.56 -23.61
CA CYS A 206 7.70 -2.35 -22.81
C CYS A 206 8.81 -1.32 -23.04
N VAL A 207 10.07 -1.75 -23.03
CA VAL A 207 11.22 -0.87 -23.29
C VAL A 207 11.12 -0.26 -24.69
N ALA A 208 10.80 -1.06 -25.71
CA ALA A 208 10.62 -0.56 -27.08
C ALA A 208 9.49 0.48 -27.19
N LEU A 209 8.38 0.28 -26.48
CA LEU A 209 7.28 1.26 -26.44
C LEU A 209 7.71 2.57 -25.76
N LEU A 210 8.44 2.51 -24.63
CA LEU A 210 8.96 3.68 -23.93
C LEU A 210 9.97 4.45 -24.79
N GLU A 211 10.86 3.75 -25.50
CA GLU A 211 11.82 4.36 -26.43
C GLU A 211 11.12 5.05 -27.60
N ALA A 212 10.09 4.42 -28.18
CA ALA A 212 9.31 5.00 -29.27
C ALA A 212 8.56 6.26 -28.82
N GLU A 213 7.96 6.24 -27.62
CA GLU A 213 7.29 7.40 -27.03
C GLU A 213 8.28 8.56 -26.79
N ASN A 214 9.45 8.27 -26.24
CA ASN A 214 10.51 9.26 -26.01
C ASN A 214 11.05 9.85 -27.33
N ALA A 215 11.18 9.03 -28.37
CA ALA A 215 11.58 9.49 -29.70
C ALA A 215 10.51 10.36 -30.37
N ALA A 216 9.23 10.08 -30.14
CA ALA A 216 8.12 10.89 -30.63
C ALA A 216 8.08 12.27 -29.94
N LYS A 217 8.23 12.32 -28.61
CA LYS A 217 8.28 13.58 -27.83
C LYS A 217 9.46 14.48 -28.25
N LYS A 218 10.62 13.89 -28.58
CA LYS A 218 11.79 14.65 -29.09
C LYS A 218 11.58 15.26 -30.48
N LYS A 219 10.61 14.79 -31.27
CA LYS A 219 10.32 15.33 -32.62
C LYS A 219 9.32 16.49 -32.59
N THR A 220 8.56 16.65 -31.51
CA THR A 220 7.57 17.73 -31.35
C THR A 220 8.15 19.01 -30.74
N ASP A 221 9.33 18.96 -30.09
CA ASP A 221 10.03 20.12 -29.50
C ASP A 221 11.11 20.74 -30.43
N LYS A 222 10.84 20.90 -31.73
CA LYS A 222 11.69 21.74 -32.58
C LYS A 222 11.25 23.21 -32.44
N PRO A 223 12.10 24.13 -31.95
CA PRO A 223 11.78 25.56 -31.96
C PRO A 223 11.75 26.05 -33.41
N HIS A 224 10.64 26.70 -33.77
CA HIS A 224 10.51 27.41 -35.03
C HIS A 224 11.41 28.66 -34.97
N VAL A 225 12.66 28.52 -35.41
CA VAL A 225 13.47 29.68 -35.82
C VAL A 225 13.06 29.96 -37.26
N ALA A 226 12.16 30.92 -37.43
CA ALA A 226 11.91 31.55 -38.72
C ALA A 226 12.91 32.70 -38.87
N GLU A 227 13.95 32.48 -39.67
CA GLU A 227 14.68 33.57 -40.32
C GLU A 227 13.77 34.20 -41.37
N SER A 228 13.52 35.50 -41.25
CA SER A 228 13.14 36.35 -42.38
C SER A 228 13.79 37.73 -42.19
N GLU A 229 14.95 37.91 -42.83
CA GLU A 229 15.42 39.19 -43.40
C GLU A 229 14.42 39.57 -44.54
N SER A 230 14.12 40.81 -44.93
CA SER A 230 14.61 42.18 -44.69
C SER A 230 13.67 43.15 -45.44
N SER A 231 13.53 44.39 -44.93
CA SER A 231 13.47 45.69 -45.66
C SER A 231 12.69 46.70 -44.79
N GLU A 232 13.34 47.66 -44.14
CA GLU A 232 13.56 49.06 -44.62
C GLU A 232 12.20 49.80 -44.71
N ASP A 233 11.92 50.88 -43.98
CA ASP A 233 12.69 52.12 -43.84
C ASP A 233 12.25 52.95 -42.62
N GLU A 234 13.21 53.73 -42.10
CA GLU A 234 13.18 55.16 -41.69
C GLU A 234 12.01 55.67 -40.82
N GLU A 235 12.19 56.49 -39.77
CA GLU A 235 13.14 57.57 -39.52
C GLU A 235 12.95 58.04 -38.04
N GLU A 236 14.04 58.51 -37.41
CA GLU A 236 14.17 59.72 -36.56
C GLU A 236 13.11 60.00 -35.44
N ALA A 237 13.40 60.49 -34.23
CA ALA A 237 14.60 61.04 -33.61
C ALA A 237 14.30 61.36 -32.13
N GLU A 238 15.38 61.56 -31.36
CA GLU A 238 15.53 62.44 -30.18
C GLU A 238 14.77 62.12 -28.88
N GLN A 239 15.47 61.69 -27.83
CA GLN A 239 16.25 62.47 -26.84
C GLN A 239 15.40 63.03 -25.67
N GLY A 240 15.77 62.63 -24.45
CA GLY A 240 16.06 63.59 -23.38
C GLY A 240 15.18 63.57 -22.12
N GLY A 241 15.86 63.46 -20.97
CA GLY A 241 15.52 64.08 -19.67
C GLY A 241 14.52 63.33 -18.79
N GLU A 242 14.92 62.70 -17.69
CA GLU A 242 15.25 63.25 -16.35
C GLU A 242 14.05 63.79 -15.52
N GLN A 243 13.85 63.11 -14.39
CA GLN A 243 13.59 63.60 -13.02
C GLN A 243 12.21 64.06 -12.52
N ASP A 244 11.93 63.52 -11.32
CA ASP A 244 11.31 64.09 -10.11
C ASP A 244 9.85 64.58 -10.15
N ASN A 245 9.00 64.08 -9.24
CA ASN A 245 8.85 64.56 -7.85
C ASN A 245 7.67 63.81 -7.17
N MET A 246 7.73 63.46 -5.88
CA MET A 246 7.06 64.13 -4.73
C MET A 246 5.56 64.42 -4.95
N GLU A 247 4.63 64.23 -4.02
CA GLU A 247 4.62 64.18 -2.55
C GLU A 247 3.19 63.77 -2.12
N THR A 248 3.07 63.13 -0.95
CA THR A 248 2.16 63.49 0.19
C THR A 248 0.63 63.56 -0.08
N GLU A 249 -0.23 62.92 0.72
CA GLU A 249 -0.83 63.56 1.90
C GLU A 249 -1.44 62.56 2.90
N GLN A 250 -1.32 62.94 4.17
CA GLN A 250 -1.85 62.35 5.40
C GLN A 250 -3.27 62.86 5.72
N ASN A 251 -4.04 62.06 6.46
CA ASN A 251 -4.91 62.46 7.59
C ASN A 251 -5.60 61.16 8.11
N ASP A 252 -5.40 60.68 9.35
CA ASP A 252 -5.85 61.20 10.67
C ASP A 252 -7.38 61.40 10.73
N GLN A 253 -8.17 60.98 11.74
CA GLN A 253 -7.94 60.37 13.05
C GLN A 253 -9.31 59.91 13.64
N GLU A 254 -9.28 58.90 14.52
CA GLU A 254 -10.04 58.66 15.77
C GLU A 254 -11.57 58.91 15.97
N GLY A 255 -12.20 57.98 16.72
CA GLY A 255 -13.00 58.34 17.91
C GLY A 255 -14.28 57.53 18.25
N GLY A 256 -14.29 56.90 19.46
CA GLY A 256 -15.45 56.70 20.38
C GLY A 256 -16.38 55.50 20.12
N GLU A 257 -16.45 54.44 20.94
CA GLU A 257 -17.00 54.26 22.31
C GLU A 257 -18.50 53.87 22.41
N GLN A 258 -18.70 52.70 23.06
CA GLN A 258 -19.76 52.28 24.00
C GLN A 258 -21.21 51.92 23.58
N GLU A 259 -21.53 50.65 23.89
CA GLU A 259 -22.58 50.16 24.81
C GLU A 259 -23.98 49.69 24.36
N ASN A 260 -24.35 48.58 25.03
CA ASN A 260 -25.65 48.09 25.51
C ASN A 260 -26.46 47.07 24.69
N GLY A 261 -26.86 46.00 25.39
CA GLY A 261 -28.16 45.35 25.18
C GLY A 261 -28.20 43.84 25.43
N ASP A 262 -28.44 43.45 26.67
CA ASP A 262 -28.85 42.10 27.10
C ASP A 262 -30.09 41.57 26.35
N ASN A 263 -30.20 40.23 26.21
CA ASN A 263 -31.44 39.54 26.60
C ASN A 263 -31.20 38.04 26.85
N GLU A 264 -31.46 37.62 28.09
CA GLU A 264 -31.64 36.23 28.51
C GLU A 264 -33.01 35.70 28.05
N GLY A 265 -33.13 34.37 27.94
CA GLY A 265 -34.39 33.68 27.71
C GLY A 265 -34.21 32.16 27.83
N ALA A 266 -34.20 31.68 29.06
CA ALA A 266 -34.37 30.27 29.40
C ALA A 266 -35.84 29.86 29.24
N GLU A 267 -36.12 28.65 28.76
CA GLU A 267 -37.05 27.71 29.40
C GLU A 267 -37.03 26.33 28.73
N SER A 268 -37.32 25.34 29.57
CA SER A 268 -37.18 23.90 29.46
C SER A 268 -38.43 23.18 28.92
N GLU A 269 -38.26 21.95 28.40
CA GLU A 269 -38.87 20.69 28.89
C GLU A 269 -39.13 19.62 27.80
N GLN A 270 -38.66 18.40 28.14
CA GLN A 270 -39.27 17.06 27.98
C GLN A 270 -39.45 16.36 26.61
N GLU A 271 -38.66 15.27 26.49
CA GLU A 271 -38.95 13.89 26.04
C GLU A 271 -40.20 13.59 25.18
N GLN A 272 -39.97 12.87 24.05
CA GLN A 272 -40.66 11.60 23.77
C GLN A 272 -40.00 10.75 22.69
N GLU A 273 -40.20 9.44 22.87
CA GLU A 273 -39.65 8.27 22.19
C GLU A 273 -39.87 8.22 20.66
N GLY A 274 -38.93 7.58 19.97
CA GLY A 274 -39.04 7.21 18.57
C GLY A 274 -38.26 5.93 18.29
N ASP A 275 -38.94 4.80 18.49
CA ASP A 275 -38.58 3.46 18.01
C ASP A 275 -38.43 3.47 16.48
N VAL A 276 -37.25 3.10 15.97
CA VAL A 276 -37.07 2.59 14.60
C VAL A 276 -36.07 1.45 14.65
N THR A 277 -36.58 0.23 14.79
CA THR A 277 -35.90 -0.99 14.36
C THR A 277 -35.71 -0.98 12.84
N GLU A 278 -34.49 -0.76 12.35
CA GLU A 278 -34.10 -1.17 11.00
C GLU A 278 -33.20 -2.40 11.06
N LYS A 279 -33.77 -3.52 10.58
CA LYS A 279 -33.07 -4.76 10.26
C LYS A 279 -32.12 -4.49 9.10
N PHE A 280 -30.82 -4.74 9.28
CA PHE A 280 -29.93 -5.05 8.18
C PHE A 280 -29.53 -6.51 8.25
N GLN A 281 -29.87 -7.23 7.18
CA GLN A 281 -29.58 -8.63 6.93
C GLN A 281 -28.06 -8.80 6.74
N THR A 282 -27.48 -9.69 7.52
CA THR A 282 -26.18 -10.30 7.25
C THR A 282 -26.45 -11.61 6.52
N ASP A 283 -26.16 -11.66 5.22
CA ASP A 283 -26.08 -12.92 4.49
C ASP A 283 -24.75 -13.59 4.85
N GLU A 284 -24.80 -14.50 5.83
CA GLU A 284 -23.80 -15.55 6.03
C GLU A 284 -24.19 -16.74 5.14
N GLU A 285 -23.35 -17.07 4.16
CA GLU A 285 -23.43 -18.33 3.43
C GLU A 285 -22.70 -19.41 4.23
N ASP A 286 -23.47 -20.24 4.94
CA ASP A 286 -23.06 -21.53 5.50
C ASP A 286 -23.01 -22.58 4.39
N GLU A 287 -21.81 -23.10 4.06
CA GLU A 287 -21.66 -24.36 3.34
C GLU A 287 -21.83 -25.53 4.32
N GLN A 288 -22.96 -26.22 4.21
CA GLN A 288 -23.26 -27.47 4.92
C GLN A 288 -22.57 -28.67 4.24
N GLU A 289 -21.65 -29.33 4.95
CA GLU A 289 -21.22 -30.70 4.63
C GLU A 289 -22.35 -31.69 4.94
N ALA A 290 -22.97 -32.23 3.91
CA ALA A 290 -23.91 -33.35 4.00
C ALA A 290 -23.13 -34.67 4.17
N THR A 291 -23.21 -35.24 5.37
CA THR A 291 -22.87 -36.65 5.63
C THR A 291 -23.89 -37.56 4.94
N ASN A 292 -23.49 -38.23 3.86
CA ASN A 292 -24.30 -39.27 3.25
C ASN A 292 -23.93 -40.63 3.87
N MET A 293 -24.83 -41.15 4.71
CA MET A 293 -24.87 -42.55 5.12
C MET A 293 -25.41 -43.36 3.94
N GLU A 294 -24.60 -44.24 3.36
CA GLU A 294 -25.09 -45.39 2.59
C GLU A 294 -24.99 -46.65 3.46
N HIS A 295 -26.16 -47.19 3.81
CA HIS A 295 -26.37 -48.53 4.34
C HIS A 295 -27.21 -49.28 3.30
N ASN A 296 -26.60 -50.26 2.63
CA ASN A 296 -27.18 -51.45 2.00
C ASN A 296 -26.02 -52.21 1.38
N ASP A 297 -25.90 -53.53 1.31
CA ASP A 297 -26.63 -54.71 1.80
C ASP A 297 -25.66 -55.89 1.50
N GLY A 298 -25.90 -57.05 2.10
CA GLY A 298 -25.40 -58.32 1.55
C GLY A 298 -24.07 -58.83 2.09
N SER A 299 -24.15 -59.59 3.20
CA SER A 299 -23.18 -60.65 3.47
C SER A 299 -23.51 -61.86 2.59
N ASP A 300 -22.71 -62.10 1.57
CA ASP A 300 -22.59 -63.42 0.94
C ASP A 300 -21.13 -63.87 1.07
N GLY A 301 -20.97 -65.09 1.55
CA GLY A 301 -19.67 -65.65 1.92
C GLY A 301 -18.88 -66.15 0.73
N GLU A 302 -17.57 -66.23 0.92
CA GLU A 302 -16.75 -67.25 0.26
C GLU A 302 -15.47 -67.53 1.04
N GLN A 303 -15.08 -68.80 0.97
CA GLN A 303 -14.02 -69.50 1.68
C GLN A 303 -12.60 -69.14 1.20
N MET A 304 -11.61 -69.79 1.84
CA MET A 304 -10.23 -70.06 1.38
C MET A 304 -9.24 -68.89 1.59
N ASP A 305 -8.03 -69.05 2.16
CA ASP A 305 -7.22 -70.19 2.56
C ASP A 305 -6.26 -69.73 3.69
N VAL A 306 -5.99 -70.60 4.67
CA VAL A 306 -4.84 -70.47 5.58
C VAL A 306 -3.93 -71.65 5.28
N GLU A 307 -2.87 -71.39 4.54
CA GLU A 307 -1.75 -72.31 4.32
C GLU A 307 -0.43 -71.65 4.71
N SER A 308 0.50 -72.47 5.20
CA SER A 308 1.85 -72.20 5.75
C SER A 308 1.85 -72.06 7.29
N ALA A 309 2.20 -73.07 8.11
CA ALA A 309 3.43 -73.89 8.15
C ALA A 309 4.68 -72.98 8.10
N GLU A 310 5.70 -73.05 8.96
CA GLU A 310 6.23 -74.12 9.80
C GLU A 310 7.31 -73.52 10.72
N SER A 311 7.67 -74.26 11.78
CA SER A 311 9.02 -74.37 12.39
C SER A 311 9.76 -73.12 12.93
N GLU A 312 9.85 -72.96 14.26
CA GLU A 312 10.94 -73.41 15.17
C GLU A 312 10.70 -72.90 16.60
#